data_AF-A0A8W8NRX6-F1
#
_entry.id   AF-A0A8W8NRX6-F1
#
_cell.length_a   1.000
_cell.length_b   1.000
_cell.length_c   1.000
_cell.angle_alpha   90.00
_cell.angle_beta   90.00
_cell.angle_gamma   90.00
#
_symmetry.space_group_name_H-M   'P 1'
#
loop_
_entity.id
_entity.type
_entity.pdbx_description
1 polymer ?
#
loop_
_entity_poly.entity_id
_entity_poly.type
_entity_poly.pdbx_seq_one_letter_code
_entity_poly.pdbx_strand_id
1 'polypeptide(L)'
;MSASKKIKLEEKTSVCGFIQHVSPIKTSRTNNKYFNATVQVQRDTFKKVACFDVMKHSTLVEASQARTPLKLTDVQIVPSRLDSAKTEVLVNYKSRVEVSRQLSFSYQKSTEDDHDSAGEKFKTLKEVQNTPEFNKVAVEVKILSAKEVSVQIVRELPIQKQEVIVGDSTATMKLTLWDEMVTKLEIGKSYRLNQLSTRLFQNVKTITATKATSIESIDDLVNCLQAPEDNDVIEKEGKITQVGLVMHFSCEMCKGKVALPDDDSKFIRCPSCKMKMAKETLQKSMNGTLCFSYGYQKVKLSIFSSTLFTMCIANHLSVDNAENIEDFLLSNSFRVAYSNETKNVQNIVHLTNVAGVNQ
;
A
#
# COMPACT_ATOMS: atom_id res chain seq x y z
N MET A 1 -42.27 4.54 -49.82
CA MET A 1 -43.13 3.92 -48.79
C MET A 1 -42.22 3.48 -47.65
N SER A 2 -42.44 4.07 -46.47
CA SER A 2 -41.54 4.02 -45.32
C SER A 2 -41.67 2.68 -44.60
N ALA A 3 -40.59 1.91 -44.54
CA ALA A 3 -40.51 0.71 -43.71
C ALA A 3 -40.16 1.14 -42.28
N SER A 4 -41.18 1.16 -41.43
CA SER A 4 -41.07 1.44 -40.00
C SER A 4 -40.05 0.51 -39.35
N LYS A 5 -38.91 1.07 -38.95
CA LYS A 5 -37.97 0.40 -38.04
C LYS A 5 -38.69 0.15 -36.72
N LYS A 6 -38.95 -1.14 -36.42
CA LYS A 6 -39.38 -1.60 -35.11
C LYS A 6 -38.41 -1.06 -34.06
N ILE A 7 -38.90 -0.19 -33.19
CA ILE A 7 -38.24 0.25 -31.97
C ILE A 7 -38.05 -1.00 -31.11
N LYS A 8 -36.79 -1.42 -30.93
CA LYS A 8 -36.42 -2.39 -29.89
C LYS A 8 -36.61 -1.66 -28.57
N LEU A 9 -37.68 -1.99 -27.85
CA LEU A 9 -37.91 -1.51 -26.49
C LEU A 9 -36.75 -2.02 -25.64
N GLU A 10 -35.84 -1.13 -25.21
CA GLU A 10 -34.84 -1.49 -24.20
C GLU A 10 -35.59 -1.96 -22.95
N GLU A 11 -35.37 -3.20 -22.52
CA GLU A 11 -35.94 -3.72 -21.29
C GLU A 11 -35.47 -2.82 -20.13
N LYS A 12 -36.41 -2.08 -19.55
CA LYS A 12 -36.15 -1.23 -18.39
C LYS A 12 -35.83 -2.12 -17.19
N THR A 13 -34.55 -2.27 -16.88
CA THR A 13 -34.11 -2.96 -15.66
C THR A 13 -34.55 -2.17 -14.44
N SER A 14 -35.22 -2.88 -13.51
CA SER A 14 -35.66 -2.31 -12.24
C SER A 14 -35.30 -3.23 -11.09
N VAL A 15 -35.01 -2.64 -9.93
CA VAL A 15 -34.67 -3.35 -8.69
C VAL A 15 -35.53 -2.79 -7.57
N CYS A 16 -36.16 -3.67 -6.79
CA CYS A 16 -37.04 -3.29 -5.70
C CYS A 16 -36.52 -3.92 -4.40
N GLY A 17 -36.43 -3.15 -3.32
CA GLY A 17 -35.84 -3.66 -2.10
C GLY A 17 -35.64 -2.62 -1.01
N PHE A 18 -35.10 -3.05 0.12
CA PHE A 18 -34.70 -2.16 1.21
C PHE A 18 -33.28 -1.66 1.00
N ILE A 19 -33.09 -0.33 1.07
CA ILE A 19 -31.76 0.29 1.02
C ILE A 19 -31.11 0.21 2.39
N GLN A 20 -29.82 -0.13 2.41
CA GLN A 20 -28.98 -0.28 3.59
C GLN A 20 -27.60 0.31 3.31
N HIS A 21 -26.85 0.65 4.37
CA HIS A 21 -25.43 1.03 4.31
C HIS A 21 -25.09 2.12 3.27
N VAL A 22 -25.85 3.21 3.27
CA VAL A 22 -25.58 4.35 2.38
C VAL A 22 -24.29 5.06 2.82
N SER A 23 -23.26 5.05 1.98
CA SER A 23 -21.97 5.67 2.28
C SER A 23 -22.05 7.21 2.20
N PRO A 24 -21.08 7.92 2.79
CA PRO A 24 -20.82 9.32 2.44
C PRO A 24 -20.56 9.49 0.94
N ILE A 25 -20.73 10.71 0.43
CA ILE A 25 -20.43 11.04 -0.97
C ILE A 25 -18.89 11.02 -1.16
N LYS A 26 -18.44 10.18 -2.09
CA LYS A 26 -17.03 9.97 -2.45
C LYS A 26 -16.73 10.65 -3.79
N THR A 27 -15.47 11.01 -4.00
CA THR A 27 -14.98 11.56 -5.28
C THR A 27 -14.08 10.54 -5.97
N SER A 28 -14.37 10.24 -7.23
CA SER A 28 -13.59 9.29 -8.05
C SER A 28 -12.29 9.91 -8.56
N ARG A 29 -11.38 9.07 -9.09
CA ARG A 29 -10.12 9.51 -9.73
C ARG A 29 -10.32 10.47 -10.91
N THR A 30 -11.48 10.42 -11.56
CA THR A 30 -11.86 11.31 -12.67
C THR A 30 -12.68 12.51 -12.21
N ASN A 31 -12.64 12.83 -10.91
CA ASN A 31 -13.37 13.94 -10.27
C ASN A 31 -14.91 13.85 -10.30
N ASN A 32 -15.48 12.70 -10.65
CA ASN A 32 -16.92 12.46 -10.55
C ASN A 32 -17.31 12.08 -9.13
N LYS A 33 -18.39 12.65 -8.61
CA LYS A 33 -18.95 12.32 -7.29
C LYS A 33 -19.88 11.11 -7.39
N TYR A 34 -19.85 10.25 -6.39
CA TYR A 34 -20.70 9.07 -6.30
C TYR A 34 -20.85 8.65 -4.84
N PHE A 35 -21.80 7.77 -4.54
CA PHE A 35 -21.90 7.11 -3.25
C PHE A 35 -22.34 5.67 -3.44
N ASN A 36 -22.07 4.83 -2.45
CA ASN A 36 -22.45 3.43 -2.48
C ASN A 36 -23.60 3.18 -1.51
N ALA A 37 -24.36 2.13 -1.76
CA ALA A 37 -25.35 1.58 -0.85
C ALA A 37 -25.50 0.08 -1.12
N THR A 38 -26.32 -0.59 -0.32
CA THR A 38 -26.71 -1.98 -0.54
C THR A 38 -28.23 -2.04 -0.65
N VAL A 39 -28.73 -2.85 -1.58
CA VAL A 39 -30.16 -3.14 -1.71
C VAL A 39 -30.43 -4.61 -1.41
N GLN A 40 -31.29 -4.85 -0.43
CA GLN A 40 -31.84 -6.18 -0.15
C GLN A 40 -32.96 -6.45 -1.16
N VAL A 41 -32.72 -7.39 -2.10
CA VAL A 41 -33.67 -7.71 -3.19
C VAL A 41 -34.53 -8.94 -2.90
N GLN A 42 -34.10 -9.77 -1.94
CA GLN A 42 -34.83 -10.93 -1.39
C GLN A 42 -34.36 -11.16 0.07
N ARG A 43 -34.93 -12.13 0.80
CA ARG A 43 -34.60 -12.40 2.22
C ARG A 43 -33.10 -12.38 2.51
N ASP A 44 -32.33 -13.20 1.80
CA ASP A 44 -30.88 -13.35 1.97
C ASP A 44 -30.08 -12.93 0.73
N THR A 45 -30.63 -12.04 -0.10
CA THR A 45 -29.96 -11.60 -1.33
C THR A 45 -29.77 -10.10 -1.32
N PHE A 46 -28.51 -9.70 -1.29
CA PHE A 46 -28.07 -8.31 -1.26
C PHE A 46 -27.29 -7.98 -2.53
N LYS A 47 -27.52 -6.79 -3.07
CA LYS A 47 -26.77 -6.27 -4.22
C LYS A 47 -26.16 -4.92 -3.86
N LYS A 48 -24.90 -4.72 -4.23
CA LYS A 48 -24.28 -3.40 -4.10
C LYS A 48 -24.89 -2.44 -5.12
N VAL A 49 -25.04 -1.20 -4.68
CA VAL A 49 -25.54 -0.08 -5.46
C VAL A 49 -24.45 0.97 -5.53
N ALA A 50 -24.09 1.39 -6.75
CA ALA A 50 -23.25 2.56 -6.96
C ALA A 50 -24.08 3.66 -7.61
N CYS A 51 -24.27 4.77 -6.89
CA CYS A 51 -25.07 5.89 -7.34
C CYS A 51 -24.17 7.05 -7.77
N PHE A 52 -24.27 7.42 -9.04
CA PHE A 52 -23.56 8.55 -9.64
C PHE A 52 -24.38 9.85 -9.66
N ASP A 53 -25.62 9.80 -9.16
CA ASP A 53 -26.46 10.98 -8.98
C ASP A 53 -26.54 11.37 -7.50
N VAL A 54 -25.73 12.35 -7.13
CA VAL A 54 -25.61 12.84 -5.75
C VAL A 54 -26.93 13.41 -5.22
N MET A 55 -27.83 13.89 -6.08
CA MET A 55 -29.13 14.44 -5.67
C MET A 55 -30.02 13.39 -5.01
N LYS A 56 -29.77 12.10 -5.28
CA LYS A 56 -30.52 10.98 -4.70
C LYS A 56 -29.98 10.54 -3.33
N HIS A 57 -28.90 11.13 -2.83
CA HIS A 57 -28.25 10.71 -1.58
C HIS A 57 -29.18 10.84 -0.38
N SER A 58 -29.81 12.00 -0.18
CA SER A 58 -30.71 12.24 0.95
C SER A 58 -31.89 11.25 0.96
N THR A 59 -32.52 11.02 -0.19
CA THR A 59 -33.64 10.07 -0.33
C THR A 59 -33.23 8.65 0.07
N LEU A 60 -32.03 8.20 -0.32
CA LEU A 60 -31.55 6.86 0.02
C LEU A 60 -31.18 6.75 1.51
N VAL A 61 -30.61 7.80 2.10
CA VAL A 61 -30.31 7.86 3.54
C VAL A 61 -31.61 7.79 4.36
N GLU A 62 -32.61 8.61 4.02
CA GLU A 62 -33.90 8.63 4.69
C GLU A 62 -34.61 7.27 4.57
N ALA A 63 -34.64 6.69 3.37
CA ALA A 63 -35.23 5.38 3.15
C ALA A 63 -34.51 4.27 3.94
N SER A 64 -33.18 4.34 4.08
CA SER A 64 -32.40 3.40 4.88
C SER A 64 -32.72 3.52 6.37
N GLN A 65 -32.85 4.74 6.90
CA GLN A 65 -33.18 5.00 8.31
C GLN A 65 -34.63 4.61 8.63
N ALA A 66 -35.57 5.01 7.78
CA ALA A 66 -36.98 4.72 7.93
C ALA A 66 -37.36 3.28 7.54
N ARG A 67 -36.40 2.48 7.05
CA ARG A 67 -36.61 1.13 6.50
C ARG A 67 -37.74 1.12 5.47
N THR A 68 -37.79 2.15 4.64
CA THR A 68 -38.79 2.30 3.59
C THR A 68 -38.30 1.61 2.32
N PRO A 69 -39.05 0.68 1.74
CA PRO A 69 -38.60 0.00 0.55
C PRO A 69 -38.70 0.91 -0.68
N LEU A 70 -37.68 0.82 -1.54
CA LEU A 70 -37.57 1.63 -2.74
C LEU A 70 -37.57 0.75 -4.00
N LYS A 71 -38.19 1.27 -5.05
CA LYS A 71 -38.10 0.76 -6.42
C LYS A 71 -37.20 1.69 -7.22
N LEU A 72 -36.07 1.15 -7.65
CA LEU A 72 -35.11 1.79 -8.54
C LEU A 72 -35.46 1.35 -9.97
N THR A 73 -35.79 2.30 -10.85
CA THR A 73 -36.09 2.04 -12.27
C THR A 73 -35.06 2.72 -13.16
N ASP A 74 -34.94 2.25 -14.41
CA ASP A 74 -33.94 2.73 -15.37
C ASP A 74 -32.50 2.63 -14.80
N VAL A 75 -32.21 1.50 -14.12
CA VAL A 75 -30.88 1.17 -13.55
C VAL A 75 -30.10 0.24 -14.48
N GLN A 76 -28.76 0.23 -14.35
CA GLN A 76 -27.90 -0.72 -15.07
C GLN A 76 -27.43 -1.82 -14.11
N ILE A 77 -27.56 -3.08 -14.51
CA ILE A 77 -27.00 -4.21 -13.75
C ILE A 77 -25.71 -4.63 -14.42
N VAL A 78 -24.59 -4.55 -13.71
CA VAL A 78 -23.25 -4.85 -14.23
C VAL A 78 -22.57 -5.91 -13.37
N PRO A 79 -21.60 -6.68 -13.89
CA PRO A 79 -20.75 -7.53 -13.05
C PRO A 79 -20.01 -6.69 -12.01
N SER A 80 -19.88 -7.21 -10.79
CA SER A 80 -19.12 -6.53 -9.73
C SER A 80 -17.65 -6.43 -10.12
N ARG A 81 -17.04 -5.29 -9.77
CA ARG A 81 -15.60 -5.07 -9.97
C ARG A 81 -14.74 -5.93 -9.06
N LEU A 82 -15.31 -6.43 -7.95
CA LEU A 82 -14.61 -7.21 -6.94
C LEU A 82 -14.78 -8.71 -7.14
N ASP A 83 -15.91 -9.12 -7.73
CA ASP A 83 -16.27 -10.51 -7.96
C ASP A 83 -17.14 -10.61 -9.22
N SER A 84 -16.57 -11.13 -10.32
CA SER A 84 -17.28 -11.25 -11.58
C SER A 84 -18.50 -12.19 -11.53
N ALA A 85 -18.63 -13.01 -10.48
CA ALA A 85 -19.82 -13.85 -10.26
C ALA A 85 -20.99 -13.09 -9.61
N LYS A 86 -20.75 -11.91 -9.01
CA LYS A 86 -21.79 -11.06 -8.41
C LYS A 86 -22.18 -9.91 -9.35
N THR A 87 -23.39 -9.38 -9.17
CA THR A 87 -23.90 -8.22 -9.94
C THR A 87 -24.07 -6.99 -9.05
N GLU A 88 -23.69 -5.82 -9.56
CA GLU A 88 -23.90 -4.50 -8.96
C GLU A 88 -24.97 -3.72 -9.72
N VAL A 89 -25.68 -2.84 -9.02
CA VAL A 89 -26.71 -1.96 -9.55
C VAL A 89 -26.15 -0.55 -9.67
N LEU A 90 -26.04 -0.03 -10.89
CA LEU A 90 -25.63 1.36 -11.12
C LEU A 90 -26.87 2.24 -11.25
N VAL A 91 -26.91 3.27 -10.40
CA VAL A 91 -27.95 4.31 -10.41
C VAL A 91 -27.32 5.57 -10.98
N ASN A 92 -27.95 6.14 -12.01
CA ASN A 92 -27.48 7.35 -12.67
C ASN A 92 -28.57 8.44 -12.65
N TYR A 93 -28.33 9.54 -13.35
CA TYR A 93 -29.25 10.67 -13.42
C TYR A 93 -30.59 10.31 -14.12
N LYS A 94 -30.60 9.32 -15.03
CA LYS A 94 -31.82 8.83 -15.70
C LYS A 94 -32.62 7.87 -14.83
N SER A 95 -31.98 7.21 -13.87
CA SER A 95 -32.65 6.30 -12.95
C SER A 95 -33.67 7.04 -12.08
N ARG A 96 -34.79 6.40 -11.76
CA ARG A 96 -35.82 6.95 -10.86
C ARG A 96 -35.89 6.15 -9.58
N VAL A 97 -36.19 6.84 -8.49
CA VAL A 97 -36.31 6.26 -7.15
C VAL A 97 -37.73 6.54 -6.66
N GLU A 98 -38.49 5.49 -6.41
CA GLU A 98 -39.89 5.57 -5.96
C GLU A 98 -40.09 4.70 -4.73
N VAL A 99 -41.00 5.09 -3.84
CA VAL A 99 -41.37 4.25 -2.70
C VAL A 99 -42.16 3.04 -3.19
N SER A 100 -41.72 1.85 -2.81
CA SER A 100 -42.47 0.62 -3.03
C SER A 100 -43.33 0.31 -1.81
N ARG A 101 -44.56 -0.15 -2.02
CA ARG A 101 -45.49 -0.54 -0.93
C ARG A 101 -45.69 -2.05 -0.82
N GLN A 102 -45.11 -2.83 -1.74
CA GLN A 102 -45.32 -4.27 -1.84
C GLN A 102 -43.97 -4.97 -2.09
N LEU A 103 -43.45 -5.63 -1.05
CA LEU A 103 -42.34 -6.57 -1.15
C LEU A 103 -42.78 -7.93 -0.62
N SER A 104 -42.28 -9.01 -1.22
CA SER A 104 -42.55 -10.39 -0.81
C SER A 104 -41.66 -10.88 0.34
N PHE A 105 -40.83 -9.99 0.89
CA PHE A 105 -39.87 -10.29 1.94
C PHE A 105 -39.77 -9.12 2.92
N SER A 106 -39.45 -9.46 4.16
CA SER A 106 -39.24 -8.49 5.24
C SER A 106 -37.82 -7.94 5.21
N TYR A 107 -37.65 -6.76 5.78
CA TYR A 107 -36.34 -6.18 6.03
C TYR A 107 -35.47 -7.14 6.87
N GLN A 108 -34.26 -7.40 6.40
CA GLN A 108 -33.22 -8.12 7.14
C GLN A 108 -31.93 -7.32 7.04
N LYS A 109 -31.30 -7.03 8.17
CA LYS A 109 -30.02 -6.31 8.18
C LYS A 109 -28.97 -7.18 7.47
N SER A 110 -28.31 -6.66 6.44
CA SER A 110 -27.18 -7.35 5.82
C SER A 110 -26.09 -7.58 6.86
N THR A 111 -25.74 -8.86 7.05
CA THR A 111 -24.53 -9.25 7.80
C THR A 111 -23.26 -9.05 6.98
N GLU A 112 -23.40 -8.81 5.66
CA GLU A 112 -22.29 -8.66 4.70
C GLU A 112 -21.82 -7.21 4.48
N ASP A 113 -22.48 -6.20 5.06
CA ASP A 113 -22.20 -4.77 4.77
C ASP A 113 -22.10 -3.84 6.00
N ASP A 114 -21.73 -4.34 7.18
CA ASP A 114 -21.10 -3.48 8.23
C ASP A 114 -19.67 -3.07 7.80
N HIS A 115 -19.49 -2.59 6.55
CA HIS A 115 -18.19 -2.30 5.96
C HIS A 115 -17.97 -0.83 5.59
N ASP A 116 -18.92 0.07 5.82
CA ASP A 116 -18.71 1.49 5.52
C ASP A 116 -19.37 2.51 6.48
N SER A 117 -20.07 2.09 7.56
CA SER A 117 -20.57 3.01 8.62
C SER A 117 -20.97 2.28 9.92
N ALA A 118 -19.99 1.76 10.66
CA ALA A 118 -19.99 1.52 12.12
C ALA A 118 -18.87 0.52 12.48
N GLY A 119 -17.63 1.02 12.63
CA GLY A 119 -16.45 0.22 13.02
C GLY A 119 -16.04 -0.80 11.96
N GLU A 120 -14.84 -0.65 11.38
CA GLU A 120 -14.26 -1.73 10.58
C GLU A 120 -14.21 -3.00 11.46
N LYS A 121 -14.93 -4.07 11.09
CA LYS A 121 -14.86 -5.34 11.83
C LYS A 121 -13.40 -5.82 11.85
N PHE A 122 -12.86 -6.04 13.05
CA PHE A 122 -11.50 -6.55 13.22
C PHE A 122 -11.37 -7.91 12.57
N LYS A 123 -10.36 -8.03 11.70
CA LYS A 123 -9.97 -9.29 11.06
C LYS A 123 -8.81 -9.90 11.85
N THR A 124 -8.80 -11.22 11.90
CA THR A 124 -7.61 -11.98 12.29
C THR A 124 -6.54 -11.84 11.21
N LEU A 125 -5.27 -11.97 11.58
CA LEU A 125 -4.16 -11.91 10.63
C LEU A 125 -4.24 -13.00 9.56
N LYS A 126 -4.78 -14.18 9.89
CA LYS A 126 -5.05 -15.24 8.91
C LYS A 126 -6.11 -14.85 7.88
N GLU A 127 -7.16 -14.13 8.27
CA GLU A 127 -8.14 -13.58 7.33
C GLU A 127 -7.55 -12.44 6.47
N VAL A 128 -6.63 -11.66 7.03
CA VAL A 128 -5.89 -10.63 6.28
C VAL A 128 -5.02 -11.25 5.19
N GLN A 129 -4.43 -12.43 5.41
CA GLN A 129 -3.68 -13.15 4.36
C GLN A 129 -4.55 -13.50 3.12
N ASN A 130 -5.84 -13.74 3.34
CA ASN A 130 -6.80 -14.01 2.27
C ASN A 130 -7.46 -12.74 1.70
N THR A 131 -7.21 -11.57 2.30
CA THR A 131 -7.74 -10.29 1.81
C THR A 131 -6.94 -9.85 0.57
N PRO A 132 -7.58 -9.44 -0.55
CA PRO A 132 -6.86 -9.00 -1.76
C PRO A 132 -6.01 -7.74 -1.50
N GLU A 133 -5.03 -7.46 -2.36
CA GLU A 133 -4.15 -6.29 -2.18
C GLU A 133 -4.91 -4.96 -2.25
N PHE A 134 -4.33 -3.91 -1.67
CA PHE A 134 -4.85 -2.54 -1.67
C PHE A 134 -6.20 -2.35 -0.97
N ASN A 135 -6.66 -3.35 -0.21
CA ASN A 135 -7.86 -3.25 0.60
C ASN A 135 -7.57 -2.70 1.98
N LYS A 136 -8.60 -2.13 2.61
CA LYS A 136 -8.56 -1.65 3.98
C LYS A 136 -8.86 -2.77 4.97
N VAL A 137 -8.11 -2.81 6.05
CA VAL A 137 -8.28 -3.80 7.14
C VAL A 137 -8.08 -3.13 8.50
N ALA A 138 -8.82 -3.63 9.48
CA ALA A 138 -8.61 -3.35 10.89
C ALA A 138 -8.22 -4.64 11.61
N VAL A 139 -7.27 -4.56 12.53
CA VAL A 139 -6.73 -5.71 13.27
C VAL A 139 -6.47 -5.35 14.74
N GLU A 140 -6.58 -6.34 15.62
CA GLU A 140 -6.09 -6.27 17.00
C GLU A 140 -4.87 -7.18 17.10
N VAL A 141 -3.71 -6.61 17.42
CA VAL A 141 -2.43 -7.31 17.34
C VAL A 141 -1.48 -6.92 18.45
N LYS A 142 -0.63 -7.87 18.83
CA LYS A 142 0.51 -7.64 19.71
C LYS A 142 1.76 -7.34 18.89
N ILE A 143 2.57 -6.39 19.35
CA ILE A 143 3.85 -6.07 18.73
C ILE A 143 4.88 -7.08 19.21
N LEU A 144 5.40 -7.90 18.31
CA LEU A 144 6.31 -8.99 18.65
C LEU A 144 7.77 -8.59 18.49
N SER A 145 8.09 -7.85 17.44
CA SER A 145 9.42 -7.28 17.21
C SER A 145 9.37 -6.04 16.33
N ALA A 146 10.37 -5.17 16.43
CA ALA A 146 10.49 -3.98 15.59
C ALA A 146 11.94 -3.85 15.09
N LYS A 147 12.11 -3.57 13.80
CA LYS A 147 13.42 -3.23 13.22
C LYS A 147 13.79 -1.78 13.55
N GLU A 148 15.08 -1.47 13.39
CA GLU A 148 15.57 -0.09 13.47
C GLU A 148 14.86 0.81 12.45
N VAL A 149 14.73 2.09 12.81
CA VAL A 149 14.15 3.09 11.92
C VAL A 149 15.11 3.32 10.75
N SER A 150 14.57 3.25 9.54
CA SER A 150 15.30 3.51 8.30
C SER A 150 14.67 4.69 7.56
N VAL A 151 15.42 5.30 6.65
CA VAL A 151 14.89 6.35 5.76
C VAL A 151 14.72 5.78 4.37
N GLN A 152 13.55 5.98 3.78
CA GLN A 152 13.29 5.60 2.40
C GLN A 152 12.93 6.83 1.57
N ILE A 153 13.60 7.00 0.43
CA ILE A 153 13.27 8.06 -0.52
C ILE A 153 12.03 7.63 -1.31
N VAL A 154 10.92 8.34 -1.10
CA VAL A 154 9.67 8.13 -1.85
C VAL A 154 9.34 9.44 -2.56
N ARG A 155 9.37 9.41 -3.90
CA ARG A 155 9.11 10.61 -4.73
C ARG A 155 9.97 11.81 -4.31
N GLU A 156 11.27 11.58 -4.13
CA GLU A 156 12.29 12.60 -3.79
C GLU A 156 12.21 13.15 -2.36
N LEU A 157 11.27 12.68 -1.54
CA LEU A 157 11.21 13.04 -0.13
C LEU A 157 11.77 11.90 0.73
N PRO A 158 12.68 12.20 1.67
CA PRO A 158 13.08 11.23 2.69
C PRO A 158 11.89 11.01 3.63
N ILE A 159 11.37 9.79 3.64
CA ILE A 159 10.26 9.36 4.51
C ILE A 159 10.82 8.37 5.53
N GLN A 160 10.49 8.56 6.81
CA GLN A 160 10.88 7.61 7.83
C GLN A 160 10.06 6.32 7.70
N LYS A 161 10.72 5.17 7.81
CA LYS A 161 10.12 3.85 7.69
C LYS A 161 10.57 2.96 8.84
N GLN A 162 9.62 2.25 9.43
CA GLN A 162 9.90 1.19 10.38
C GLN A 162 9.12 -0.07 10.01
N GLU A 163 9.80 -1.22 10.06
CA GLU A 163 9.16 -2.53 9.87
C GLU A 163 8.99 -3.20 11.23
N VAL A 164 7.77 -3.69 11.47
CA VAL A 164 7.34 -4.28 12.74
C VAL A 164 6.70 -5.63 12.45
N ILE A 165 6.98 -6.63 13.27
CA ILE A 165 6.26 -7.90 13.24
C ILE A 165 5.15 -7.84 14.26
N VAL A 166 3.93 -8.04 13.78
CA VAL A 166 2.73 -8.09 14.60
C VAL A 166 2.16 -9.50 14.60
N GLY A 167 1.50 -9.89 15.69
CA GLY A 167 0.90 -11.20 15.82
C GLY A 167 -0.42 -11.18 16.58
N ASP A 168 -1.26 -12.13 16.23
CA ASP A 168 -2.45 -12.52 16.98
C ASP A 168 -2.41 -14.02 17.26
N SER A 169 -3.51 -14.62 17.69
CA SER A 169 -3.60 -16.07 17.95
C SER A 169 -3.59 -16.92 16.67
N THR A 170 -3.69 -16.31 15.49
CA THR A 170 -3.91 -17.01 14.21
C THR A 170 -2.71 -16.99 13.28
N ALA A 171 -1.95 -15.89 13.25
CA ALA A 171 -0.80 -15.71 12.38
C ALA A 171 0.12 -14.59 12.90
N THR A 172 1.30 -14.47 12.28
CA THR A 172 2.14 -13.28 12.36
C THR A 172 2.21 -12.60 11.00
N MET A 173 2.46 -11.29 10.99
CA MET A 173 2.51 -10.51 9.76
C MET A 173 3.46 -9.33 9.88
N LYS A 174 4.09 -8.96 8.76
CA LYS A 174 4.88 -7.72 8.68
C LYS A 174 3.97 -6.51 8.50
N LEU A 175 4.13 -5.54 9.38
CA LEU A 175 3.55 -4.20 9.33
C LEU A 175 4.62 -3.16 9.00
N THR A 176 4.37 -2.33 8.00
CA THR A 176 5.22 -1.16 7.69
C THR A 176 4.59 0.13 8.21
N LEU A 177 5.33 0.87 9.03
CA LEU A 177 4.99 2.19 9.56
C LEU A 177 5.73 3.28 8.79
N TRP A 178 5.12 4.46 8.68
CA TRP A 178 5.64 5.60 7.93
C TRP A 178 5.53 6.90 8.75
N ASP A 179 6.53 7.77 8.61
CA ASP A 179 6.58 9.12 9.21
C ASP A 179 6.14 9.13 10.68
N GLU A 180 5.11 9.92 10.99
CA GLU A 180 4.58 10.13 12.35
C GLU A 180 4.13 8.85 13.07
N MET A 181 3.97 7.73 12.36
CA MET A 181 3.59 6.44 12.94
C MET A 181 4.80 5.62 13.40
N VAL A 182 5.99 5.97 12.94
CA VAL A 182 7.24 5.34 13.39
C VAL A 182 7.41 5.57 14.89
N THR A 183 7.94 4.58 15.60
CA THR A 183 8.17 4.59 17.07
C THR A 183 6.93 4.73 17.96
N LYS A 184 5.71 4.80 17.41
CA LYS A 184 4.47 4.85 18.22
C LYS A 184 4.06 3.50 18.83
N LEU A 185 4.60 2.40 18.31
CA LEU A 185 4.27 1.04 18.74
C LEU A 185 5.42 0.47 19.58
N GLU A 186 5.09 -0.01 20.79
CA GLU A 186 6.06 -0.59 21.71
C GLU A 186 6.02 -2.12 21.67
N ILE A 187 7.21 -2.75 21.68
CA ILE A 187 7.36 -4.21 21.69
C ILE A 187 6.70 -4.78 22.96
N GLY A 188 5.92 -5.85 22.79
CA GLY A 188 5.21 -6.53 23.86
C GLY A 188 3.85 -5.91 24.22
N LYS A 189 3.50 -4.74 23.68
CA LYS A 189 2.15 -4.15 23.88
C LYS A 189 1.18 -4.56 22.77
N SER A 190 -0.11 -4.45 23.08
CA SER A 190 -1.19 -4.80 22.18
C SER A 190 -1.94 -3.56 21.72
N TYR A 191 -2.29 -3.52 20.44
CA TYR A 191 -2.90 -2.38 19.80
C TYR A 191 -4.04 -2.80 18.87
N ARG A 192 -5.03 -1.94 18.80
CA ARG A 192 -6.05 -1.93 17.78
C ARG A 192 -5.66 -0.94 16.69
N LEU A 193 -5.50 -1.46 15.48
CA LEU A 193 -5.04 -0.70 14.31
C LEU A 193 -6.14 -0.69 13.26
N ASN A 194 -6.61 0.50 12.86
CA ASN A 194 -7.65 0.65 11.84
C ASN A 194 -7.08 1.23 10.54
N GLN A 195 -7.83 1.05 9.45
CA GLN A 195 -7.54 1.60 8.13
C GLN A 195 -6.13 1.28 7.59
N LEU A 196 -5.57 0.15 8.02
CA LEU A 196 -4.36 -0.41 7.41
C LEU A 196 -4.64 -0.82 5.97
N SER A 197 -3.60 -1.00 5.16
CA SER A 197 -3.77 -1.45 3.78
C SER A 197 -2.96 -2.71 3.50
N THR A 198 -3.59 -3.68 2.84
CA THR A 198 -2.92 -4.91 2.40
C THR A 198 -1.97 -4.62 1.22
N ARG A 199 -0.83 -5.29 1.19
CA ARG A 199 0.19 -5.23 0.13
C ARG A 199 0.70 -6.64 -0.15
N LEU A 200 1.20 -6.85 -1.36
CA LEU A 200 1.96 -8.03 -1.72
C LEU A 200 3.36 -7.56 -2.10
N PHE A 201 4.37 -8.02 -1.37
CA PHE A 201 5.77 -7.70 -1.63
C PHE A 201 6.57 -8.99 -1.64
N GLN A 202 7.30 -9.26 -2.74
CA GLN A 202 8.06 -10.50 -2.92
C GLN A 202 7.24 -11.77 -2.65
N ASN A 203 5.99 -11.78 -3.14
CA ASN A 203 5.03 -12.88 -2.93
C ASN A 203 4.61 -13.13 -1.47
N VAL A 204 4.99 -12.26 -0.54
CA VAL A 204 4.56 -12.28 0.86
C VAL A 204 3.52 -11.18 1.08
N LYS A 205 2.38 -11.55 1.68
CA LYS A 205 1.33 -10.59 2.00
C LYS A 205 1.69 -9.85 3.29
N THR A 206 1.63 -8.54 3.23
CA THR A 206 1.99 -7.63 4.33
C THR A 206 0.91 -6.57 4.50
N ILE A 207 0.97 -5.86 5.62
CA ILE A 207 0.13 -4.70 5.89
C ILE A 207 0.99 -3.45 6.01
N THR A 208 0.44 -2.32 5.60
CA THR A 208 1.09 -1.01 5.70
C THR A 208 0.16 -0.01 6.36
N ALA A 209 0.70 0.81 7.25
CA ALA A 209 0.01 1.99 7.74
C ALA A 209 -0.25 2.96 6.57
N THR A 210 -1.32 3.74 6.70
CA THR A 210 -1.70 4.80 5.77
C THR A 210 -1.92 6.10 6.55
N LYS A 211 -2.06 7.23 5.85
CA LYS A 211 -2.33 8.52 6.50
C LYS A 211 -3.62 8.56 7.33
N ALA A 212 -4.52 7.61 7.13
CA ALA A 212 -5.78 7.53 7.85
C ALA A 212 -5.78 6.41 8.90
N THR A 213 -4.64 5.75 9.10
CA THR A 213 -4.49 4.72 10.13
C THR A 213 -4.62 5.33 11.51
N SER A 214 -5.45 4.72 12.36
CA SER A 214 -5.55 5.05 13.78
C SER A 214 -4.97 3.91 14.61
N ILE A 215 -4.37 4.29 15.75
CA ILE A 215 -3.75 3.39 16.71
C ILE A 215 -4.44 3.63 18.05
N GLU A 216 -4.95 2.57 18.65
CA GLU A 216 -5.53 2.56 20.00
C GLU A 216 -4.83 1.48 20.82
N SER A 217 -4.31 1.83 22.00
CA SER A 217 -3.75 0.84 22.93
C SER A 217 -4.88 0.03 23.53
N ILE A 218 -4.70 -1.28 23.63
CA ILE A 218 -5.68 -2.20 24.22
C ILE A 218 -5.03 -3.06 25.30
N ASP A 219 -5.85 -3.81 26.03
CA ASP A 219 -5.38 -4.83 26.95
C ASP A 219 -4.54 -5.89 26.22
N ASP A 220 -3.64 -6.52 26.96
CA ASP A 220 -2.69 -7.45 26.35
C ASP A 220 -3.41 -8.66 25.74
N LEU A 221 -3.14 -8.90 24.46
CA LEU A 221 -3.65 -10.06 23.76
C LEU A 221 -2.95 -11.32 24.27
N VAL A 222 -3.75 -12.28 24.71
CA VAL A 222 -3.30 -13.57 25.21
C VAL A 222 -3.20 -14.57 24.05
N ASN A 223 -2.28 -15.53 24.15
CA ASN A 223 -2.08 -16.59 23.15
C ASN A 223 -1.66 -16.10 21.75
N CYS A 224 -0.98 -14.97 21.65
CA CYS A 224 -0.37 -14.55 20.39
C CYS A 224 0.72 -15.53 19.96
N LEU A 225 0.83 -15.76 18.65
CA LEU A 225 1.98 -16.46 18.10
C LEU A 225 3.27 -15.68 18.39
N GLN A 226 4.35 -16.40 18.60
CA GLN A 226 5.68 -15.83 18.79
C GLN A 226 6.17 -15.20 17.47
N ALA A 227 7.07 -14.21 17.56
CA ALA A 227 7.74 -13.70 16.37
C ALA A 227 8.39 -14.88 15.64
N PRO A 228 8.26 -14.98 14.31
CA PRO A 228 9.15 -15.87 13.58
C PRO A 228 10.58 -15.43 13.86
N GLU A 229 11.46 -16.38 14.18
CA GLU A 229 12.89 -16.10 14.19
C GLU A 229 13.26 -15.53 12.81
N ASP A 230 13.75 -14.29 12.77
CA ASP A 230 14.20 -13.63 11.54
C ASP A 230 15.55 -14.24 11.12
N ASN A 231 15.53 -15.54 10.81
CA ASN A 231 16.68 -16.32 10.35
C ASN A 231 17.09 -15.94 8.92
N ASP A 232 16.33 -15.07 8.25
CA ASP A 232 16.71 -14.56 6.94
C ASP A 232 17.74 -13.43 7.04
N VAL A 233 17.81 -12.65 8.12
CA VAL A 233 18.80 -11.56 8.19
C VAL A 233 20.10 -12.04 8.80
N ILE A 234 21.16 -12.07 8.00
CA ILE A 234 22.52 -12.32 8.46
C ILE A 234 23.21 -10.99 8.69
N GLU A 235 23.66 -10.75 9.92
CA GLU A 235 24.50 -9.61 10.28
C GLU A 235 25.92 -10.08 10.63
N LYS A 236 26.91 -9.52 9.96
CA LYS A 236 28.34 -9.85 10.15
C LYS A 236 29.21 -8.62 9.96
N GLU A 237 30.36 -8.63 10.62
CA GLU A 237 31.42 -7.64 10.43
C GLU A 237 32.50 -8.18 9.49
N GLY A 238 33.00 -7.32 8.60
CA GLY A 238 33.94 -7.75 7.58
C GLY A 238 34.38 -6.62 6.66
N LYS A 239 34.93 -6.98 5.50
CA LYS A 239 35.40 -6.03 4.48
C LYS A 239 34.72 -6.28 3.15
N ILE A 240 34.47 -5.21 2.41
CA ILE A 240 34.08 -5.32 1.01
C ILE A 240 35.36 -5.42 0.19
N THR A 241 35.47 -6.48 -0.59
CA THR A 241 36.69 -6.81 -1.35
C THR A 241 36.58 -6.47 -2.83
N GLN A 242 35.35 -6.40 -3.34
CA GLN A 242 35.03 -6.05 -4.71
C GLN A 242 33.69 -5.32 -4.70
N VAL A 243 33.55 -4.31 -5.55
CA VAL A 243 32.34 -3.52 -5.69
C VAL A 243 32.17 -3.15 -7.17
N GLY A 244 30.93 -3.09 -7.62
CA GLY A 244 30.56 -2.52 -8.92
C GLY A 244 29.23 -1.80 -8.78
N LEU A 245 29.29 -0.48 -8.77
CA LEU A 245 28.14 0.43 -8.70
C LEU A 245 27.84 0.99 -10.09
N VAL A 246 26.55 1.11 -10.38
CA VAL A 246 26.04 1.69 -11.62
C VAL A 246 25.10 2.83 -11.28
N MET A 247 25.46 4.02 -11.74
CA MET A 247 24.64 5.22 -11.65
C MET A 247 23.64 5.26 -12.82
N HIS A 248 22.37 5.45 -12.49
CA HIS A 248 21.29 5.62 -13.45
C HIS A 248 20.67 7.00 -13.26
N PHE A 249 20.43 7.67 -14.39
CA PHE A 249 19.79 8.98 -14.43
C PHE A 249 18.39 8.87 -15.01
N SER A 250 17.44 9.57 -14.40
CA SER A 250 16.07 9.65 -14.90
C SER A 250 15.58 11.09 -15.00
N CYS A 251 14.72 11.32 -15.98
CA CYS A 251 14.08 12.61 -16.20
C CYS A 251 13.18 12.95 -15.00
N GLU A 252 13.34 14.16 -14.46
CA GLU A 252 12.53 14.67 -13.36
C GLU A 252 11.02 14.65 -13.66
N MET A 253 10.63 14.99 -14.90
CA MET A 253 9.22 15.11 -15.28
C MET A 253 8.54 13.79 -15.61
N CYS A 254 9.15 12.96 -16.47
CA CYS A 254 8.52 11.74 -16.98
C CYS A 254 9.07 10.46 -16.36
N LYS A 255 10.10 10.55 -15.51
CA LYS A 255 10.80 9.42 -14.88
C LYS A 255 11.41 8.42 -15.87
N GLY A 256 11.45 8.76 -17.16
CA GLY A 256 12.11 7.97 -18.20
C GLY A 256 13.63 7.97 -18.03
N LYS A 257 14.28 6.86 -18.38
CA LYS A 257 15.73 6.70 -18.33
C LYS A 257 16.43 7.70 -19.26
N VAL A 258 17.48 8.32 -18.76
CA VAL A 258 18.33 9.27 -19.48
C VAL A 258 19.75 8.74 -19.42
N ALA A 259 20.39 8.59 -20.58
CA ALA A 259 21.82 8.33 -20.65
C ALA A 259 22.56 9.67 -20.63
N LEU A 260 23.56 9.83 -19.77
CA LEU A 260 24.42 11.00 -19.83
C LEU A 260 25.41 10.82 -20.99
N PRO A 261 25.38 11.71 -22.00
CA PRO A 261 26.43 11.76 -23.00
C PRO A 261 27.69 12.35 -22.37
N ASP A 262 28.84 11.86 -22.85
CA ASP A 262 30.16 12.39 -22.54
C ASP A 262 30.40 13.66 -23.35
N ASP A 263 29.65 14.71 -23.00
CA ASP A 263 29.77 16.04 -23.57
C ASP A 263 29.80 17.11 -22.47
N ASP A 264 30.42 18.25 -22.78
CA ASP A 264 30.49 19.40 -21.88
C ASP A 264 29.16 20.19 -21.79
N SER A 265 28.09 19.69 -22.42
CA SER A 265 26.80 20.37 -22.38
C SER A 265 26.23 20.31 -20.97
N LYS A 266 25.88 21.46 -20.40
CA LYS A 266 25.14 21.55 -19.13
C LYS A 266 23.68 21.07 -19.25
N PHE A 267 23.19 20.89 -20.47
CA PHE A 267 21.80 20.56 -20.74
C PHE A 267 21.65 19.30 -21.56
N ILE A 268 20.59 18.56 -21.31
CA ILE A 268 20.24 17.33 -22.00
C ILE A 268 18.77 17.33 -22.40
N ARG A 269 18.45 16.67 -23.52
CA ARG A 269 17.07 16.46 -23.95
C ARG A 269 16.63 15.04 -23.58
N CYS A 270 15.56 14.91 -22.81
CA CYS A 270 15.04 13.61 -22.42
C CYS A 270 14.57 12.83 -23.67
N PRO A 271 15.00 11.55 -23.84
CA PRO A 271 14.61 10.75 -24.99
C PRO A 271 13.11 10.42 -24.99
N SER A 272 12.48 10.31 -23.81
CA SER A 272 11.07 9.94 -23.67
C SER A 272 10.12 11.12 -23.88
N CYS A 273 10.27 12.22 -23.14
CA CYS A 273 9.36 13.37 -23.21
C CYS A 273 9.83 14.52 -24.10
N LYS A 274 11.06 14.44 -24.64
CA LYS A 274 11.68 15.45 -25.54
C LYS A 274 11.91 16.84 -24.93
N MET A 275 11.64 17.04 -23.64
CA MET A 275 11.97 18.28 -22.93
C MET A 275 13.48 18.40 -22.71
N LYS A 276 14.01 19.63 -22.80
CA LYS A 276 15.40 19.98 -22.47
C LYS A 276 15.47 20.37 -20.99
N MET A 277 16.43 19.82 -20.25
CA MET A 277 16.65 20.06 -18.83
C MET A 277 18.14 20.20 -18.53
N ALA A 278 18.49 20.79 -17.38
CA ALA A 278 19.87 20.82 -16.92
C ALA A 278 20.29 19.42 -16.44
N LYS A 279 21.54 19.01 -16.67
CA LYS A 279 22.05 17.70 -16.22
C LYS A 279 21.98 17.56 -14.70
N GLU A 280 22.15 18.65 -13.97
CA GLU A 280 22.09 18.71 -12.50
C GLU A 280 20.70 18.41 -11.92
N THR A 281 19.61 18.63 -12.68
CA THR A 281 18.24 18.36 -12.20
C THR A 281 17.79 16.92 -12.47
N LEU A 282 18.65 16.09 -13.09
CA LEU A 282 18.35 14.68 -13.28
C LEU A 282 18.28 13.97 -11.94
N GLN A 283 17.27 13.13 -11.80
CA GLN A 283 17.19 12.24 -10.65
C GLN A 283 18.27 11.17 -10.76
N LYS A 284 19.04 11.02 -9.68
CA LYS A 284 20.12 10.05 -9.58
C LYS A 284 19.64 8.84 -8.78
N SER A 285 19.99 7.66 -9.25
CA SER A 285 19.82 6.41 -8.52
C SER A 285 21.03 5.54 -8.75
N MET A 286 21.39 4.73 -7.76
CA MET A 286 22.60 3.92 -7.81
C MET A 286 22.30 2.53 -7.28
N ASN A 287 22.65 1.52 -8.05
CA ASN A 287 22.56 0.13 -7.62
C ASN A 287 23.88 -0.54 -7.90
N GLY A 288 24.14 -1.65 -7.23
CA GLY A 288 25.39 -2.34 -7.45
C GLY A 288 25.46 -3.69 -6.80
N THR A 289 26.62 -4.29 -6.98
CA THR A 289 26.98 -5.58 -6.42
C THR A 289 28.24 -5.41 -5.58
N LEU A 290 28.29 -6.06 -4.43
CA LEU A 290 29.45 -6.07 -3.54
C LEU A 290 29.83 -7.49 -3.14
N CYS A 291 31.13 -7.75 -3.02
CA CYS A 291 31.67 -8.99 -2.49
C CYS A 291 32.13 -8.76 -1.05
N PHE A 292 31.31 -9.20 -0.11
CA PHE A 292 31.55 -9.04 1.31
C PHE A 292 32.29 -10.26 1.88
N SER A 293 33.41 -10.01 2.57
CA SER A 293 34.28 -11.01 3.16
C SER A 293 34.22 -10.91 4.68
N TYR A 294 33.81 -11.99 5.36
CA TYR A 294 33.81 -12.11 6.81
C TYR A 294 34.37 -13.47 7.22
N GLY A 295 35.32 -13.48 8.16
CA GLY A 295 36.09 -14.69 8.49
C GLY A 295 36.71 -15.32 7.24
N TYR A 296 36.39 -16.60 6.98
CA TYR A 296 36.84 -17.36 5.80
C TYR A 296 35.82 -17.40 4.65
N GLN A 297 34.68 -16.69 4.78
CA GLN A 297 33.61 -16.72 3.79
C GLN A 297 33.61 -15.44 2.94
N LYS A 298 33.26 -15.58 1.66
CA LYS A 298 32.99 -14.47 0.74
C LYS A 298 31.60 -14.65 0.15
N VAL A 299 30.79 -13.59 0.20
CA VAL A 299 29.41 -13.60 -0.28
C VAL A 299 29.21 -12.44 -1.24
N LYS A 300 28.59 -12.74 -2.39
CA LYS A 300 28.16 -11.74 -3.36
C LYS A 300 26.78 -11.23 -2.97
N LEU A 301 26.65 -9.92 -2.77
CA LEU A 301 25.44 -9.25 -2.31
C LEU A 301 25.04 -8.14 -3.29
N SER A 302 23.74 -7.86 -3.37
CA SER A 302 23.20 -6.74 -4.14
C SER A 302 22.85 -5.58 -3.22
N ILE A 303 23.15 -4.35 -3.63
CA ILE A 303 22.86 -3.13 -2.86
C ILE A 303 22.10 -2.12 -3.72
N PHE A 304 21.13 -1.43 -3.12
CA PHE A 304 20.25 -0.48 -3.80
C PHE A 304 20.43 0.95 -3.30
N SER A 305 19.91 1.92 -4.07
CA SER A 305 20.13 3.35 -3.86
C SER A 305 19.80 3.81 -2.46
N SER A 306 18.73 3.29 -1.85
CA SER A 306 18.34 3.69 -0.49
C SER A 306 19.44 3.40 0.51
N THR A 307 19.96 2.17 0.51
CA THR A 307 20.98 1.71 1.46
C THR A 307 22.31 2.40 1.22
N LEU A 308 22.70 2.59 -0.05
CA LEU A 308 23.90 3.35 -0.40
C LEU A 308 23.81 4.81 0.04
N PHE A 309 22.71 5.50 -0.26
CA PHE A 309 22.56 6.91 0.11
C PHE A 309 22.48 7.09 1.62
N THR A 310 21.84 6.20 2.37
CA THR A 310 21.86 6.23 3.83
C THR A 310 23.29 6.14 4.37
N MET A 311 24.10 5.22 3.82
CA MET A 311 25.51 5.09 4.20
C MET A 311 26.32 6.34 3.82
N CYS A 312 26.13 6.88 2.61
CA CYS A 312 26.83 8.09 2.17
C CYS A 312 26.50 9.29 3.08
N ILE A 313 25.23 9.50 3.42
CA ILE A 313 24.79 10.58 4.31
C ILE A 313 25.43 10.42 5.70
N ALA A 314 25.41 9.20 6.25
CA ALA A 314 25.98 8.92 7.57
C ALA A 314 27.51 9.12 7.64
N ASN A 315 28.21 9.03 6.50
CA ASN A 315 29.65 9.18 6.40
C ASN A 315 30.09 10.48 5.69
N HIS A 316 29.16 11.41 5.46
CA HIS A 316 29.42 12.69 4.77
C HIS A 316 30.07 12.54 3.38
N LEU A 317 29.70 11.51 2.63
CA LEU A 317 30.20 11.25 1.27
C LEU A 317 29.31 11.91 0.20
N SER A 318 29.93 12.40 -0.87
CA SER A 318 29.20 12.85 -2.07
C SER A 318 28.57 11.66 -2.79
N VAL A 319 27.32 11.84 -3.23
CA VAL A 319 26.55 10.85 -3.99
C VAL A 319 26.64 11.05 -5.51
N ASP A 320 27.51 11.96 -5.96
CA ASP A 320 27.59 12.36 -7.36
C ASP A 320 28.57 11.53 -8.20
N ASN A 321 29.48 10.82 -7.54
CA ASN A 321 30.47 9.98 -8.18
C ASN A 321 30.43 8.56 -7.58
N ALA A 322 30.17 7.56 -8.43
CA ALA A 322 30.19 6.17 -8.01
C ALA A 322 31.59 5.73 -7.57
N GLU A 323 32.66 6.19 -8.24
CA GLU A 323 34.04 5.77 -7.94
C GLU A 323 34.44 6.13 -6.50
N ASN A 324 34.12 7.36 -6.05
CA ASN A 324 34.41 7.78 -4.67
C ASN A 324 33.74 6.88 -3.62
N ILE A 325 32.54 6.37 -3.93
CA ILE A 325 31.78 5.48 -3.04
C ILE A 325 32.38 4.08 -3.10
N GLU A 326 32.79 3.62 -4.28
CA GLU A 326 33.50 2.35 -4.45
C GLU A 326 34.81 2.33 -3.67
N ASP A 327 35.63 3.37 -3.80
CA ASP A 327 36.89 3.54 -3.07
C ASP A 327 36.65 3.52 -1.55
N PHE A 328 35.61 4.21 -1.08
CA PHE A 328 35.24 4.21 0.33
C PHE A 328 34.82 2.81 0.82
N LEU A 329 34.03 2.09 0.03
CA LEU A 329 33.60 0.72 0.37
C LEU A 329 34.78 -0.26 0.38
N LEU A 330 35.75 -0.10 -0.52
CA LEU A 330 36.94 -0.96 -0.58
C LEU A 330 37.98 -0.65 0.51
N SER A 331 38.03 0.60 0.98
CA SER A 331 39.06 1.06 1.93
C SER A 331 38.71 0.81 3.40
N ASN A 332 37.44 0.55 3.72
CA ASN A 332 36.95 0.50 5.10
C ASN A 332 36.36 -0.86 5.49
N SER A 333 36.15 -1.03 6.80
CA SER A 333 35.47 -2.19 7.37
C SER A 333 34.02 -1.86 7.70
N PHE A 334 33.12 -2.83 7.54
CA PHE A 334 31.69 -2.62 7.67
C PHE A 334 31.02 -3.73 8.46
N ARG A 335 29.99 -3.34 9.21
CA ARG A 335 28.94 -4.25 9.66
C ARG A 335 27.84 -4.27 8.61
N VAL A 336 27.59 -5.43 8.03
CA VAL A 336 26.64 -5.63 6.92
C VAL A 336 25.54 -6.56 7.37
N ALA A 337 24.30 -6.08 7.29
CA ALA A 337 23.09 -6.88 7.46
C ALA A 337 22.46 -7.15 6.08
N TYR A 338 22.28 -8.43 5.74
CA TYR A 338 21.74 -8.83 4.44
C TYR A 338 20.77 -10.01 4.55
N SER A 339 19.84 -10.08 3.59
CA SER A 339 18.90 -11.21 3.47
C SER A 339 19.62 -12.46 2.96
N ASN A 340 19.45 -13.58 3.64
CA ASN A 340 20.05 -14.85 3.31
C ASN A 340 19.42 -15.44 2.04
N GLU A 341 18.12 -15.26 1.86
CA GLU A 341 17.36 -15.70 0.70
C GLU A 341 17.68 -14.85 -0.53
N THR A 342 17.52 -13.53 -0.43
CA THR A 342 17.62 -12.63 -1.60
C THR A 342 19.02 -12.09 -1.85
N LYS A 343 19.95 -12.26 -0.90
CA LYS A 343 21.31 -11.68 -0.91
C LYS A 343 21.33 -10.16 -1.08
N ASN A 344 20.23 -9.49 -0.70
CA ASN A 344 20.13 -8.04 -0.72
C ASN A 344 20.64 -7.45 0.60
N VAL A 345 21.49 -6.43 0.50
CA VAL A 345 21.94 -5.66 1.66
C VAL A 345 20.78 -4.83 2.19
N GLN A 346 20.43 -5.06 3.44
CA GLN A 346 19.39 -4.33 4.17
C GLN A 346 19.99 -3.11 4.89
N ASN A 347 21.17 -3.29 5.51
CA ASN A 347 21.88 -2.23 6.19
C ASN A 347 23.41 -2.41 6.05
N ILE A 348 24.13 -1.29 6.02
CA ILE A 348 25.59 -1.24 5.99
C ILE A 348 26.08 -0.07 6.84
N VAL A 349 26.88 -0.38 7.85
CA VAL A 349 27.41 0.60 8.79
C VAL A 349 28.92 0.54 8.75
N HIS A 350 29.54 1.70 8.53
CA HIS A 350 30.99 1.85 8.57
C HIS A 350 31.47 1.68 10.03
N LEU A 351 32.44 0.79 10.23
CA LEU A 351 33.08 0.60 11.52
C LEU A 351 34.23 1.61 11.65
N THR A 352 33.99 2.72 12.32
CA THR A 352 35.07 3.62 12.72
C THR A 352 35.89 2.92 13.81
N ASN A 353 37.17 2.67 13.51
CA ASN A 353 38.10 2.27 14.56
C ASN A 353 38.14 3.38 15.60
N VAL A 354 37.65 3.12 16.81
CA VAL A 354 37.99 3.94 17.99
C VAL A 354 39.46 3.64 18.32
N ALA A 355 40.37 4.20 17.52
CA ALA A 355 41.76 4.34 17.87
C ALA A 355 41.91 5.69 18.57
N GLY A 356 41.62 5.69 19.87
CA GLY A 356 41.61 6.87 20.71
C GLY A 356 41.70 6.57 22.20
N VAL A 357 42.48 5.54 22.58
CA VAL A 357 43.03 5.42 23.94
C VAL A 357 44.42 4.77 23.81
N ASN A 358 45.42 5.42 24.40
CA ASN A 358 46.86 5.09 24.49
C ASN A 358 47.74 5.54 23.32
N GLN A 359 48.17 6.80 23.37
CA GLN A 359 49.51 7.15 23.87
C GLN A 359 49.51 8.55 24.49
#